data_AF-M5BZ96-F1
#
_entry.id   AF-M5BZ96-F1
#
_cell.length_a   1.000
_cell.length_b   1.000
_cell.length_c   1.000
_cell.angle_alpha   90.00
_cell.angle_beta   90.00
_cell.angle_gamma   90.00
#
_symmetry.space_group_name_H-M   'P 1'
#
loop_
_entity.id
_entity.type
_entity.pdbx_description
1 polymer ?
#
loop_
_entity_poly.entity_id
_entity_poly.type
_entity_poly.pdbx_seq_one_letter_code
_entity_poly.pdbx_strand_id
1 'polypeptide(L)'
;MHLRMQAHGRNALKVASYLQSIAGPNSAVESITYPGLVTHPRHEIALRQLSPTAKEYISTLSPEETAQGIPYGGMITFRIKGGIEVVEAFFHHSHYFPLAFSLGGVESLGQIPSTMTHRGMPEAQRLALGITPNLIRLSIGIEDPKDLIADIEQALKAAVPDFIPETKESRITTV
;
A
#
# COMPACT_ATOMS: atom_id res chain seq x y z
N MET A 1 21.04 6.74 -7.33
CA MET A 1 19.77 5.99 -7.16
C MET A 1 19.38 5.77 -5.69
N HIS A 2 20.32 5.66 -4.74
CA HIS A 2 20.04 5.32 -3.33
C HIS A 2 19.02 6.25 -2.65
N LEU A 3 19.11 7.58 -2.81
CA LEU A 3 18.19 8.54 -2.19
C LEU A 3 16.72 8.26 -2.54
N ARG A 4 16.43 7.98 -3.83
CA ARG A 4 15.06 7.66 -4.27
C ARG A 4 14.57 6.37 -3.64
N MET A 5 15.38 5.31 -3.65
CA MET A 5 14.98 4.02 -3.08
C MET A 5 14.74 4.08 -1.57
N GLN A 6 15.54 4.87 -0.85
CA GLN A 6 15.34 5.15 0.56
C GLN A 6 14.01 5.88 0.81
N ALA A 7 13.72 6.92 0.03
CA ALA A 7 12.46 7.66 0.12
C ALA A 7 11.25 6.79 -0.21
N HIS A 8 11.28 6.06 -1.33
CA HIS A 8 10.24 5.10 -1.71
C HIS A 8 9.97 4.07 -0.61
N GLY A 9 11.03 3.49 -0.05
CA GLY A 9 10.91 2.48 1.01
C GLY A 9 10.29 3.05 2.29
N ARG A 10 10.71 4.25 2.73
CA ARG A 10 10.13 4.92 3.91
C ARG A 10 8.66 5.27 3.70
N ASN A 11 8.32 5.82 2.54
CA ASN A 11 6.95 6.17 2.22
C ASN A 11 6.07 4.93 2.13
N ALA A 12 6.51 3.91 1.41
CA ALA A 12 5.76 2.66 1.28
C ALA A 12 5.58 1.95 2.62
N LEU A 13 6.58 1.94 3.51
CA LEU A 13 6.41 1.39 4.85
C LEU A 13 5.32 2.15 5.61
N LYS A 14 5.35 3.49 5.62
CA LYS A 14 4.33 4.31 6.29
C LYS A 14 2.92 4.09 5.73
N VAL A 15 2.78 4.07 4.40
CA VAL A 15 1.49 3.81 3.74
C VAL A 15 1.00 2.39 4.03
N ALA A 16 1.88 1.38 3.93
CA ALA A 16 1.53 -0.01 4.22
C ALA A 16 1.15 -0.20 5.70
N SER A 17 1.84 0.47 6.61
CA SER A 17 1.54 0.53 8.05
C SER A 17 0.16 1.13 8.32
N TYR A 18 -0.17 2.24 7.66
CA TYR A 18 -1.51 2.83 7.75
C TYR A 18 -2.59 1.87 7.22
N LEU A 19 -2.41 1.33 6.01
CA LEU A 19 -3.34 0.37 5.41
C LEU A 19 -3.51 -0.87 6.29
N GLN A 20 -2.44 -1.34 6.92
CA GLN A 20 -2.49 -2.43 7.90
C GLN A 20 -3.33 -2.07 9.12
N SER A 21 -3.21 -0.84 9.65
CA SER A 21 -3.94 -0.42 10.84
C SER A 21 -5.46 -0.37 10.62
N ILE A 22 -5.89 -0.10 9.39
CA ILE A 22 -7.30 -0.11 9.00
C ILE A 22 -7.72 -1.42 8.33
N ALA A 23 -6.84 -2.42 8.19
CA ALA A 23 -7.18 -3.69 7.57
C ALA A 23 -7.87 -4.62 8.58
N GLY A 24 -8.92 -5.31 8.15
CA GLY A 24 -9.58 -6.29 9.01
C GLY A 24 -10.80 -6.96 8.40
N PRO A 25 -11.35 -7.99 9.06
CA PRO A 25 -12.60 -8.61 8.66
C PRO A 25 -13.72 -7.56 8.65
N ASN A 26 -14.39 -7.38 7.51
CA ASN A 26 -15.43 -6.38 7.26
C ASN A 26 -14.98 -4.91 7.22
N SER A 27 -13.67 -4.63 7.19
CA SER A 27 -13.16 -3.27 6.94
C SER A 27 -13.21 -2.90 5.46
N ALA A 28 -13.00 -1.62 5.16
CA ALA A 28 -12.80 -1.12 3.80
C ALA A 28 -11.56 -1.72 3.13
N VAL A 29 -10.50 -2.01 3.90
CA VAL A 29 -9.30 -2.71 3.43
C VAL A 29 -9.35 -4.16 3.94
N GLU A 30 -9.40 -5.11 3.02
CA GLU A 30 -9.47 -6.55 3.35
C GLU A 30 -8.09 -7.11 3.71
N SER A 31 -7.06 -6.69 2.97
CA SER A 31 -5.70 -7.19 3.17
C SER A 31 -4.67 -6.27 2.52
N ILE A 32 -3.45 -6.29 3.04
CA ILE A 32 -2.28 -5.56 2.54
C ILE A 32 -1.11 -6.53 2.36
N THR A 33 -0.37 -6.37 1.27
CA THR A 33 0.84 -7.11 0.95
C THR A 33 1.98 -6.12 0.76
N TYR A 34 2.90 -6.11 1.71
CA TYR A 34 4.17 -5.41 1.63
C TYR A 34 5.27 -6.25 2.31
N PRO A 35 6.33 -6.68 1.60
CA PRO A 35 7.37 -7.52 2.20
C PRO A 35 8.10 -6.90 3.40
N GLY A 36 8.08 -5.56 3.49
CA GLY A 36 8.69 -4.82 4.58
C GLY A 36 7.91 -4.90 5.91
N LEU A 37 6.61 -5.23 5.91
CA LEU A 37 5.84 -5.38 7.15
C LEU A 37 6.25 -6.63 7.92
N VAL A 38 6.38 -6.52 9.25
CA VAL A 38 6.70 -7.68 10.12
C VAL A 38 5.67 -8.80 10.04
N THR A 39 4.41 -8.46 9.75
CA THR A 39 3.31 -9.42 9.63
C THR A 39 3.33 -10.18 8.29
N HIS A 40 4.17 -9.78 7.34
CA HIS A 40 4.20 -10.41 6.03
C HIS A 40 4.84 -11.81 6.13
N PRO A 41 4.23 -12.88 5.57
CA PRO A 41 4.72 -14.26 5.75
C PRO A 41 6.16 -14.51 5.30
N ARG A 42 6.66 -13.69 4.36
CA ARG A 42 8.03 -13.77 3.82
C ARG A 42 8.93 -12.61 4.26
N HIS A 43 8.57 -11.90 5.33
CA HIS A 43 9.34 -10.78 5.85
C HIS A 43 10.80 -11.16 6.16
N GLU A 44 11.03 -12.31 6.79
CA GLU A 44 12.39 -12.77 7.09
C GLU A 44 13.23 -13.04 5.83
N ILE A 45 12.61 -13.59 4.78
CA ILE A 45 13.29 -13.85 3.51
C ILE A 45 13.65 -12.51 2.86
N ALA A 46 12.71 -11.56 2.87
CA ALA A 46 12.93 -10.21 2.36
C ALA A 46 14.12 -9.56 3.07
N LEU A 47 14.17 -9.59 4.41
CA LEU A 47 15.29 -9.10 5.21
C LEU A 47 16.63 -9.74 4.83
N ARG A 48 16.66 -11.07 4.67
CA ARG A 48 17.90 -11.79 4.30
C ARG A 48 18.42 -11.34 2.93
N GLN A 49 17.53 -11.13 1.97
CA GLN A 49 17.84 -10.77 0.58
C GLN A 49 18.25 -9.30 0.38
N LEU A 50 18.10 -8.44 1.38
CA LEU A 50 18.55 -7.05 1.27
C LEU A 50 20.06 -6.95 1.06
N SER A 51 20.46 -5.98 0.23
CA SER A 51 21.87 -5.66 0.00
C SER A 51 22.55 -5.16 1.28
N PRO A 52 23.88 -5.31 1.41
CA PRO A 52 24.61 -4.78 2.56
C PRO A 52 24.36 -3.29 2.81
N THR A 53 24.37 -2.48 1.75
CA THR A 53 24.10 -1.03 1.83
C THR A 53 22.69 -0.71 2.31
N ALA A 54 21.68 -1.52 1.93
CA ALA A 54 20.33 -1.33 2.43
C ALA A 54 20.21 -1.67 3.92
N LYS A 55 20.90 -2.74 4.36
CA LYS A 55 20.97 -3.12 5.78
C LYS A 55 21.65 -2.05 6.62
N GLU A 56 22.76 -1.50 6.13
CA GLU A 56 23.46 -0.37 6.77
C GLU A 56 22.54 0.84 6.90
N TYR A 57 21.85 1.22 5.82
CA TYR A 57 20.86 2.30 5.87
C TYR A 57 19.74 2.05 6.89
N ILE A 58 19.15 0.85 6.91
CA ILE A 58 18.09 0.52 7.87
C ILE A 58 18.60 0.62 9.31
N SER A 59 19.87 0.29 9.55
CA SER A 59 20.49 0.41 10.88
C SER A 59 20.64 1.86 11.38
N THR A 60 20.54 2.86 10.50
CA THR A 60 20.58 4.27 10.87
C THR A 60 19.20 4.85 11.19
N LEU A 61 18.12 4.13 10.90
CA LEU A 61 16.75 4.56 11.16
C LEU A 61 16.40 4.41 12.64
N SER A 62 15.49 5.27 13.11
CA SER A 62 15.06 5.18 14.50
C SER A 62 14.20 3.91 14.74
N PRO A 63 14.12 3.42 15.99
CA PRO A 63 13.21 2.33 16.35
C PRO A 63 11.75 2.64 16.04
N GLU A 64 11.35 3.92 16.12
CA GLU A 64 9.99 4.35 15.79
C GLU A 64 9.69 4.19 14.28
N GLU A 65 10.66 4.52 13.43
CA GLU A 65 10.52 4.36 11.98
C GLU A 65 10.47 2.90 11.53
N THR A 66 10.98 1.99 12.35
CA THR A 66 11.07 0.55 12.06
C THR A 66 10.16 -0.31 12.92
N ALA A 67 9.28 0.31 13.73
CA ALA A 67 8.43 -0.39 14.69
C ALA A 67 7.49 -1.42 14.05
N GLN A 68 7.02 -1.16 12.83
CA GLN A 68 6.07 -2.02 12.12
C GLN A 68 6.72 -2.82 10.98
N GLY A 69 8.03 -2.66 10.77
CA GLY A 69 8.72 -3.26 9.64
C GLY A 69 9.95 -2.49 9.19
N ILE A 70 10.38 -2.76 7.97
CA ILE A 70 11.55 -2.14 7.36
C ILE A 70 11.24 -1.56 5.97
N PRO A 71 11.91 -0.47 5.57
CA PRO A 71 11.88 0.00 4.20
C PRO A 71 12.44 -1.07 3.25
N TYR A 72 11.60 -1.62 2.36
CA TYR A 72 12.01 -2.66 1.40
C TYR A 72 12.00 -2.19 -0.05
N GLY A 73 11.02 -1.37 -0.41
CA GLY A 73 10.84 -0.80 -1.75
C GLY A 73 9.54 0.00 -1.85
N GLY A 74 9.26 0.58 -3.01
CA GLY A 74 8.08 1.44 -3.25
C GLY A 74 6.80 0.71 -3.67
N MET A 75 6.82 -0.62 -3.80
CA MET A 75 5.67 -1.37 -4.33
C MET A 75 4.80 -1.90 -3.20
N ILE A 76 3.52 -1.53 -3.20
CA ILE A 76 2.52 -2.06 -2.28
C ILE A 76 1.34 -2.61 -3.05
N THR A 77 0.67 -3.63 -2.50
CA THR A 77 -0.56 -4.18 -3.08
C THR A 77 -1.55 -4.44 -1.96
N PHE A 78 -2.79 -3.99 -2.12
CA PHE A 78 -3.86 -4.20 -1.13
C PHE A 78 -5.18 -4.50 -1.81
N ARG A 79 -6.13 -5.02 -1.03
CA ARG A 79 -7.50 -5.31 -1.47
C ARG A 79 -8.46 -4.45 -0.70
N ILE A 80 -9.44 -3.90 -1.41
CA ILE A 80 -10.54 -3.16 -0.79
C ILE A 80 -11.85 -3.92 -0.92
N LYS A 81 -12.76 -3.70 0.02
CA LYS A 81 -14.08 -4.31 0.01
C LYS A 81 -14.88 -3.84 -1.20
N GLY A 82 -15.49 -4.78 -1.90
CA GLY A 82 -16.32 -4.51 -3.07
C GLY A 82 -15.71 -5.05 -4.37
N GLY A 83 -16.21 -4.55 -5.49
CA GLY A 83 -15.86 -4.99 -6.84
C GLY A 83 -14.94 -4.02 -7.58
N ILE A 84 -14.88 -4.20 -8.91
CA ILE A 84 -14.11 -3.32 -9.80
C ILE A 84 -14.64 -1.89 -9.75
N GLU A 85 -15.95 -1.70 -9.59
CA GLU A 85 -16.61 -0.41 -9.56
C GLU A 85 -16.13 0.43 -8.38
N VAL A 86 -15.89 -0.20 -7.23
CA VAL A 86 -15.36 0.45 -6.03
C VAL A 86 -13.88 0.83 -6.23
N VAL A 87 -13.11 -0.02 -6.89
CA VAL A 87 -11.70 0.29 -7.21
C VAL A 87 -11.61 1.44 -8.21
N GLU A 88 -12.44 1.46 -9.24
CA GLU A 88 -12.52 2.56 -10.20
C GLU A 88 -12.95 3.87 -9.52
N ALA A 89 -13.93 3.81 -8.60
CA ALA A 89 -14.33 4.95 -7.79
C ALA A 89 -13.19 5.43 -6.88
N PHE A 90 -12.42 4.54 -6.27
CA PHE A 90 -11.24 4.90 -5.47
C PHE A 90 -10.23 5.71 -6.30
N PHE A 91 -9.88 5.23 -7.49
CA PHE A 91 -8.94 5.94 -8.36
C PHE A 91 -9.50 7.22 -8.97
N HIS A 92 -10.81 7.30 -9.18
CA HIS A 92 -11.47 8.54 -9.62
C HIS A 92 -11.35 9.66 -8.58
N HIS A 93 -11.38 9.32 -7.29
CA HIS A 93 -11.26 10.30 -6.21
C HIS A 93 -9.82 10.55 -5.76
N SER A 94 -8.87 9.66 -6.07
CA SER A 94 -7.46 9.87 -5.73
C SER A 94 -6.83 11.01 -6.52
N HIS A 95 -6.14 11.89 -5.81
CA HIS A 95 -5.41 13.01 -6.40
C HIS A 95 -3.93 12.69 -6.69
N TYR A 96 -3.34 11.76 -5.95
CA TYR A 96 -1.90 11.45 -6.02
C TYR A 96 -1.58 10.14 -6.74
N PHE A 97 -2.56 9.29 -7.02
CA PHE A 97 -2.34 8.00 -7.68
C PHE A 97 -3.05 7.93 -9.04
N PRO A 98 -2.58 8.66 -10.06
CA PRO A 98 -3.11 8.52 -11.41
C PRO A 98 -2.89 7.08 -11.91
N LEU A 99 -3.89 6.57 -12.66
CA LEU A 99 -3.82 5.24 -13.26
C LEU A 99 -2.80 5.22 -14.39
N ALA A 100 -1.72 4.44 -14.24
CA ALA A 100 -0.67 4.33 -15.25
C ALA A 100 -0.02 2.95 -15.26
N PHE A 101 0.40 2.46 -16.43
CA PHE A 101 1.08 1.16 -16.56
C PHE A 101 2.51 1.15 -15.99
N SER A 102 3.15 2.33 -15.86
CA SER A 102 4.53 2.49 -15.38
C SER A 102 4.66 2.33 -13.86
N LEU A 103 5.90 2.21 -13.38
CA LEU A 103 6.28 1.94 -11.99
C LEU A 103 7.64 2.57 -11.67
N GLY A 104 7.88 2.95 -10.41
CA GLY A 104 9.22 3.31 -9.90
C GLY A 104 9.75 4.69 -10.33
N GLY A 105 8.87 5.54 -10.87
CA GLY A 105 9.09 6.97 -11.02
C GLY A 105 9.18 7.68 -9.66
N VAL A 106 9.44 8.99 -9.67
CA VAL A 106 9.40 9.80 -8.43
C VAL A 106 7.96 10.07 -8.01
N GLU A 107 7.06 10.06 -8.97
CA GLU A 107 5.62 10.16 -8.83
C GLU A 107 4.98 8.86 -8.35
N SER A 108 3.96 9.02 -7.51
CA SER A 108 3.08 7.94 -7.09
C SER A 108 2.14 7.54 -8.24
N LEU A 109 1.98 6.22 -8.47
CA LEU A 109 1.14 5.69 -9.54
C LEU A 109 0.22 4.58 -9.03
N GLY A 110 -0.99 4.55 -9.58
CA GLY A 110 -2.03 3.57 -9.30
C GLY A 110 -2.24 2.56 -10.42
N GLN A 111 -2.61 1.33 -10.07
CA GLN A 111 -2.94 0.28 -11.04
C GLN A 111 -4.03 -0.66 -10.55
N ILE A 112 -4.83 -1.13 -11.51
CA ILE A 112 -5.81 -2.20 -11.37
C ILE A 112 -5.29 -3.41 -12.17
N PRO A 113 -4.56 -4.36 -11.55
CA PRO A 113 -3.89 -5.41 -12.29
C PRO A 113 -4.83 -6.28 -13.14
N SER A 114 -6.05 -6.51 -12.66
CA SER A 114 -7.07 -7.32 -13.34
C SER A 114 -7.48 -6.73 -14.70
N THR A 115 -7.68 -5.43 -14.80
CA THR A 115 -8.14 -4.74 -16.02
C THR A 115 -7.01 -4.09 -16.81
N MET A 116 -5.79 -4.05 -16.28
CA MET A 116 -4.64 -3.41 -16.92
C MET A 116 -3.56 -4.45 -17.27
N THR A 117 -2.56 -4.60 -16.42
CA THR A 117 -1.33 -5.35 -16.70
C THR A 117 -1.54 -6.84 -16.95
N HIS A 118 -2.62 -7.42 -16.41
CA HIS A 118 -2.95 -8.83 -16.57
C HIS A 118 -4.24 -9.03 -17.37
N ARG A 119 -4.75 -8.01 -18.07
CA ARG A 119 -5.99 -8.09 -18.87
C ARG A 119 -6.00 -9.25 -19.86
N GLY A 120 -4.83 -9.57 -20.44
CA GLY A 120 -4.70 -10.67 -21.41
C GLY A 120 -4.81 -12.08 -20.82
N MET A 121 -4.83 -12.22 -19.49
CA MET A 121 -4.93 -13.52 -18.81
C MET A 121 -6.39 -13.92 -18.58
N PRO A 122 -6.79 -15.18 -18.88
CA PRO A 122 -8.13 -15.67 -18.58
C PRO A 122 -8.52 -15.42 -17.11
N GLU A 123 -9.79 -15.10 -16.85
CA GLU A 123 -10.27 -14.75 -15.51
C GLU A 123 -10.01 -15.84 -14.48
N ALA A 124 -10.32 -17.09 -14.79
CA ALA A 124 -10.06 -18.22 -13.89
C ALA A 124 -8.58 -18.31 -13.47
N GLN A 125 -7.65 -18.02 -14.38
CA GLN A 125 -6.21 -18.02 -14.10
C GLN A 125 -5.80 -16.81 -13.26
N ARG A 126 -6.36 -15.62 -13.53
CA ARG A 126 -6.15 -14.42 -12.71
C ARG A 126 -6.58 -14.67 -11.26
N LEU A 127 -7.80 -15.19 -11.07
CA LEU A 127 -8.35 -15.52 -9.75
C LEU A 127 -7.50 -16.57 -9.02
N ALA A 128 -7.03 -17.61 -9.72
CA ALA A 128 -6.15 -18.62 -9.14
C ALA A 128 -4.80 -18.06 -8.63
N LEU A 129 -4.31 -16.98 -9.24
CA LEU A 129 -3.10 -16.25 -8.81
C LEU A 129 -3.41 -15.14 -7.78
N GLY A 130 -4.67 -15.02 -7.35
CA GLY A 130 -5.12 -13.95 -6.45
C GLY A 130 -5.25 -12.59 -7.12
N ILE A 131 -5.21 -12.49 -8.45
CA ILE A 131 -5.46 -11.27 -9.21
C ILE A 131 -6.97 -11.09 -9.34
N THR A 132 -7.59 -10.55 -8.30
CA THR A 132 -9.03 -10.30 -8.25
C THR A 132 -9.36 -8.90 -8.76
N PRO A 133 -10.65 -8.63 -9.08
CA PRO A 133 -11.09 -7.29 -9.47
C PRO A 133 -10.84 -6.20 -8.42
N ASN A 134 -10.84 -6.56 -7.13
CA ASN A 134 -10.63 -5.63 -6.01
C ASN A 134 -9.16 -5.43 -5.59
N LEU A 135 -8.21 -5.98 -6.36
CA LEU A 135 -6.78 -5.85 -6.11
C LEU A 135 -6.27 -4.50 -6.63
N ILE A 136 -5.64 -3.72 -5.76
CA ILE A 136 -4.97 -2.46 -6.08
C ILE A 136 -3.47 -2.62 -5.94
N ARG A 137 -2.71 -2.16 -6.94
CA ARG A 137 -1.25 -2.06 -6.89
C ARG A 137 -0.84 -0.60 -6.95
N LEU A 138 -0.12 -0.12 -5.94
CA LEU A 138 0.47 1.22 -5.94
C LEU A 138 1.99 1.15 -6.07
N SER A 139 2.53 2.02 -6.91
CA SER A 139 3.93 2.38 -6.94
C SER A 139 4.06 3.69 -6.17
N ILE A 140 4.52 3.62 -4.92
CA ILE A 140 4.67 4.77 -4.03
C ILE A 140 5.86 5.61 -4.46
N GLY A 141 5.62 6.89 -4.72
CA GLY A 141 6.59 7.91 -5.07
C GLY A 141 7.38 8.45 -3.88
N ILE A 142 7.89 9.67 -4.03
CA ILE A 142 8.69 10.39 -3.02
C ILE A 142 7.98 11.64 -2.47
N GLU A 143 6.66 11.74 -2.64
CA GLU A 143 5.83 12.80 -2.04
C GLU A 143 5.84 12.73 -0.49
N ASP A 144 5.22 13.70 0.17
CA ASP A 144 5.05 13.61 1.63
C ASP A 144 4.13 12.42 1.96
N PRO A 145 4.58 11.46 2.79
CA PRO A 145 3.77 10.29 3.13
C PRO A 145 2.45 10.65 3.82
N LYS A 146 2.35 11.80 4.48
CA LYS A 146 1.09 12.27 5.09
C LYS A 146 0.05 12.59 4.03
N ASP A 147 0.46 13.23 2.93
CA ASP A 147 -0.43 13.58 1.82
C ASP A 147 -0.91 12.31 1.11
N LEU A 148 0.00 11.35 0.89
CA LEU A 148 -0.35 10.05 0.31
C LEU A 148 -1.36 9.28 1.18
N ILE A 149 -1.16 9.27 2.50
CA ILE A 149 -2.09 8.62 3.43
C ILE A 149 -3.45 9.34 3.44
N ALA A 150 -3.45 10.68 3.50
CA ALA A 150 -4.68 11.46 3.49
C ALA A 150 -5.46 11.28 2.17
N ASP A 151 -4.76 11.17 1.03
CA ASP A 151 -5.40 10.90 -0.26
C ASP A 151 -6.01 9.50 -0.32
N ILE A 152 -5.32 8.49 0.21
CA ILE A 152 -5.87 7.13 0.33
C ILE A 152 -7.11 7.12 1.23
N GLU A 153 -7.06 7.81 2.37
CA GLU A 153 -8.18 7.89 3.32
C GLU A 153 -9.43 8.53 2.70
N GLN A 154 -9.26 9.68 2.03
CA GLN A 154 -10.38 10.37 1.40
C GLN A 154 -10.94 9.58 0.21
N ALA A 155 -10.07 8.93 -0.58
CA ALA A 155 -10.50 8.10 -1.70
C ALA A 155 -11.25 6.84 -1.24
N LEU A 156 -10.80 6.20 -0.15
CA LEU A 156 -11.51 5.07 0.47
C LEU A 156 -12.88 5.51 1.00
N LYS A 157 -12.96 6.69 1.64
CA LYS A 157 -14.23 7.24 2.15
C LYS A 157 -15.23 7.56 1.05
N ALA A 158 -14.76 8.04 -0.10
CA ALA A 158 -15.62 8.32 -1.24
C ALA A 158 -16.08 7.05 -1.99
N ALA A 159 -15.23 6.02 -2.02
CA ALA A 159 -15.46 4.83 -2.84
C ALA A 159 -16.17 3.69 -2.09
N VAL A 160 -15.80 3.45 -0.83
CA VAL A 160 -16.30 2.30 -0.05
C VAL A 160 -17.51 2.74 0.79
N PRO A 161 -18.71 2.20 0.53
CA PRO A 161 -19.87 2.47 1.36
C PRO A 161 -19.60 2.06 2.82
N ASP A 162 -20.08 2.87 3.76
CA ASP A 162 -19.99 2.63 5.20
C ASP A 162 -18.58 2.70 5.82
N PHE A 163 -17.56 3.13 5.06
CA PHE A 163 -16.24 3.41 5.65
C PHE A 163 -16.26 4.71 6.45
N ILE A 164 -16.08 4.59 7.77
CA ILE A 164 -15.88 5.72 8.67
C ILE A 164 -14.41 5.69 9.09
N PRO A 165 -13.58 6.66 8.67
CA PRO A 165 -12.19 6.72 9.13
C PRO A 165 -12.17 6.92 10.65
N GLU A 166 -11.27 6.22 11.35
CA GLU A 166 -11.08 6.42 12.79
C GLU A 166 -10.64 7.86 13.08
N THR A 167 -11.56 8.69 13.57
CA THR A 167 -11.22 10.01 14.12
C THR A 167 -10.37 9.83 15.38
N LYS A 168 -9.26 10.58 15.48
CA LYS A 168 -8.30 10.59 16.61
C LYS A 168 -8.95 10.73 18.00
N GLU A 169 -10.19 11.19 18.10
CA GLU A 169 -10.97 11.33 19.34
C GLU A 169 -11.42 10.00 19.97
N SER A 170 -11.48 8.89 19.23
CA SER A 170 -11.90 7.59 19.77
C SER A 170 -10.89 6.95 20.74
N ARG A 171 -9.69 7.54 20.90
CA ARG A 171 -8.64 7.01 21.82
C ARG A 171 -8.72 7.59 23.24
N ILE A 172 -9.59 8.55 23.51
CA ILE A 172 -9.63 9.26 24.82
C ILE A 172 -10.66 8.64 25.79
N THR A 173 -11.55 7.75 25.35
CA THR A 173 -12.66 7.24 26.20
C THR A 173 -12.43 5.86 26.83
N THR A 174 -11.24 5.28 26.69
CA THR A 174 -10.90 4.04 27.42
C THR A 174 -9.70 4.27 28.32
N VAL A 175 -9.95 4.92 29.45
CA VAL A 175 -9.12 4.87 30.66
C VAL A 175 -10.01 4.42 31.80
#